data_AF-A0A0Q7AYI1-F1
#
_entry.id   AF-A0A0Q7AYI1-F1
#
_cell.length_a   1.000
_cell.length_b   1.000
_cell.length_c   1.000
_cell.angle_alpha   90.00
_cell.angle_beta   90.00
_cell.angle_gamma   90.00
#
_symmetry.space_group_name_H-M   'P 1'
#
loop_
_entity.id
_entity.type
_entity.pdbx_description
1 polymer ?
#
loop_
_entity_poly.entity_id
_entity_poly.type
_entity_poly.pdbx_seq_one_letter_code
_entity_poly.pdbx_strand_id
1 'polypeptide(L)'
;MSVSSIAFITLVLLLGAIYFCVPGRTARQLIFASTNAGIFLWASYIGDQPPSAWTLLVLSAFLLSGYVVAVWLRRVPSAIGIGLYVALLTGTFVFLKKYTALELVLPSGWLNHPISIVGLSYMLFRQIHFVVDSAQGQIEAPTLWTYLNYQTNFTTLLAGPIQRYQDFAREWDRSAPMDLDARERLLVYQRIFLGVIKVVIFATACTAIYEASYVALLRVLGDGAQGGTSRLYLARQFLAMFYAYPAFVYFNFSGYCDIVIGAAALLGMRLPENFDRPYVSRNMIDFWTRQHMTLSFWIRDYLFTPMYKFIVERRATLAQPAAYGCYFVAFLLAGIWHGSTMNFVVFGLLHGFGVSVTKIWEASIIRRSGRKGLKKYLQVEWIRWAAIVVTLHFVCFAFIFFTPDLHDKVLVLKGVAQGIFLGGGR
;
A
#
# COMPACT_ATOMS: atom_id res chain seq x y z
N MET A 1 -10.72 -7.82 -15.43
CA MET A 1 -10.68 -6.43 -15.90
C MET A 1 -9.61 -5.65 -15.15
N SER A 2 -8.47 -5.40 -15.80
CA SER A 2 -7.43 -4.50 -15.27
C SER A 2 -7.94 -3.06 -15.29
N VAL A 3 -7.51 -2.21 -14.34
CA VAL A 3 -7.86 -0.78 -14.35
C VAL A 3 -7.28 -0.03 -15.55
N SER A 4 -6.21 -0.54 -16.16
CA SER A 4 -5.63 0.03 -17.38
C SER A 4 -6.27 -0.51 -18.67
N SER A 5 -7.25 -1.41 -18.56
CA SER A 5 -7.90 -2.01 -19.73
C SER A 5 -8.89 -1.06 -20.39
N ILE A 6 -9.04 -1.18 -21.72
CA ILE A 6 -10.03 -0.43 -22.50
C ILE A 6 -11.44 -0.61 -21.91
N ALA A 7 -11.78 -1.83 -21.48
CA ALA A 7 -13.06 -2.14 -20.85
C ALA A 7 -13.30 -1.30 -19.57
N PHE A 8 -12.31 -1.21 -18.68
CA PHE A 8 -12.44 -0.40 -17.45
C PHE A 8 -12.53 1.09 -17.75
N ILE A 9 -11.69 1.60 -18.66
CA ILE A 9 -11.71 3.02 -19.03
C ILE A 9 -13.04 3.39 -19.69
N THR A 10 -13.55 2.53 -20.58
CA THR A 10 -14.86 2.74 -21.23
C THR A 10 -15.98 2.72 -20.20
N LEU A 11 -15.96 1.77 -19.25
CA LEU A 11 -16.91 1.71 -18.15
C LEU A 11 -16.91 3.02 -17.35
N VAL A 12 -15.74 3.51 -16.93
CA VAL A 12 -15.61 4.74 -16.14
C VAL A 12 -16.11 5.97 -16.92
N LEU A 13 -15.77 6.09 -18.20
CA LEU A 13 -16.21 7.22 -19.02
C LEU A 13 -17.72 7.22 -19.24
N LEU A 14 -18.31 6.04 -19.51
CA LEU A 14 -19.76 5.89 -19.65
C LEU A 14 -20.47 6.17 -18.33
N LEU A 15 -19.98 5.62 -17.22
CA LEU A 15 -20.54 5.89 -15.89
C LEU A 15 -20.44 7.36 -15.52
N GLY A 16 -19.31 8.02 -15.81
CA GLY A 16 -19.15 9.47 -15.58
C GLY A 16 -20.15 10.29 -16.39
N ALA A 17 -20.36 9.95 -17.67
CA ALA A 17 -21.35 10.61 -18.52
C ALA A 17 -22.78 10.40 -18.01
N ILE A 18 -23.14 9.16 -17.65
CA ILE A 18 -24.45 8.83 -17.06
C ILE A 18 -24.63 9.59 -15.74
N TYR A 19 -23.64 9.57 -14.86
CA TYR A 19 -23.68 10.23 -13.56
C TYR A 19 -23.88 11.75 -13.67
N PHE A 20 -23.26 12.37 -14.68
CA PHE A 20 -23.44 13.78 -14.99
C PHE A 20 -24.85 14.10 -15.50
N CYS A 21 -25.36 13.30 -16.44
CA CYS A 21 -26.65 13.55 -17.09
C CYS A 21 -27.86 13.20 -16.20
N VAL A 22 -27.73 12.24 -15.29
CA VAL A 22 -28.84 11.81 -14.42
C VAL A 22 -29.08 12.85 -13.32
N PRO A 23 -30.29 13.44 -13.23
CA PRO A 23 -30.63 14.33 -12.14
C PRO A 23 -30.98 13.55 -10.87
N GLY A 24 -30.77 14.18 -9.72
CA GLY A 24 -31.21 13.66 -8.42
C GLY A 24 -30.16 12.82 -7.68
N ARG A 25 -30.03 13.11 -6.38
CA ARG A 25 -29.10 12.43 -5.46
C ARG A 25 -29.33 10.92 -5.43
N THR A 26 -30.59 10.50 -5.25
CA THR A 26 -30.93 9.08 -5.07
C THR A 26 -30.59 8.25 -6.31
N ALA A 27 -30.91 8.74 -7.50
CA ALA A 27 -30.61 8.03 -8.75
C ALA A 27 -29.10 7.83 -8.93
N ARG A 28 -28.30 8.87 -8.66
CA ARG A 28 -26.82 8.79 -8.68
C ARG A 28 -26.26 7.81 -7.66
N GLN A 29 -26.78 7.83 -6.43
CA GLN A 29 -26.39 6.86 -5.40
C GLN A 29 -26.74 5.42 -5.80
N LEU A 30 -27.91 5.20 -6.41
CA LEU A 30 -28.32 3.88 -6.89
C LEU A 30 -27.39 3.40 -8.01
N ILE A 31 -27.08 4.24 -9.00
CA ILE A 31 -26.15 3.90 -10.09
C ILE A 31 -24.78 3.52 -9.51
N PHE A 32 -24.24 4.33 -8.59
CA PHE A 32 -22.94 4.06 -7.98
C PHE A 32 -22.96 2.78 -7.13
N ALA A 33 -24.02 2.56 -6.35
CA ALA A 33 -24.15 1.37 -5.53
C ALA A 33 -24.35 0.09 -6.33
N SER A 34 -25.15 0.13 -7.39
CA SER A 34 -25.30 -0.99 -8.32
C SER A 34 -23.96 -1.30 -9.00
N THR A 35 -23.18 -0.28 -9.36
CA THR A 35 -21.83 -0.45 -9.92
C THR A 35 -20.88 -1.09 -8.90
N ASN A 36 -20.86 -0.58 -7.66
CA ASN A 36 -20.05 -1.14 -6.58
C ASN A 36 -20.39 -2.60 -6.32
N ALA A 37 -21.68 -2.93 -6.20
CA ALA A 37 -22.15 -4.29 -5.98
C ALA A 37 -21.79 -5.20 -7.16
N GLY A 38 -22.02 -4.75 -8.39
CA GLY A 38 -21.69 -5.51 -9.60
C GLY A 38 -20.19 -5.80 -9.72
N ILE A 39 -19.34 -4.79 -9.52
CA ILE A 39 -17.88 -4.97 -9.57
C ILE A 39 -17.39 -5.80 -8.40
N PHE A 40 -17.93 -5.63 -7.18
CA PHE A 40 -17.55 -6.43 -6.03
C PHE A 40 -17.90 -7.90 -6.22
N LEU A 41 -19.10 -8.21 -6.74
CA LEU A 41 -19.51 -9.56 -7.06
C LEU A 41 -18.64 -10.15 -8.17
N TRP A 42 -18.44 -9.41 -9.26
CA TRP A 42 -17.59 -9.84 -10.38
C TRP A 42 -16.13 -10.06 -9.95
N ALA A 43 -15.58 -9.19 -9.11
CA ALA A 43 -14.24 -9.33 -8.55
C ALA A 43 -14.12 -10.54 -7.60
N SER A 44 -15.22 -11.04 -7.06
CA SER A 44 -15.25 -12.23 -6.20
C SER A 44 -15.33 -13.55 -6.96
N TYR A 45 -15.32 -13.53 -8.30
CA TYR A 45 -15.27 -14.75 -9.12
C TYR A 45 -13.93 -15.47 -8.93
N ILE A 46 -13.94 -16.79 -9.13
CA ILE A 46 -12.73 -17.63 -9.19
C ILE A 46 -12.66 -18.22 -10.60
N GLY A 47 -11.80 -17.66 -11.44
CA GLY A 47 -11.83 -17.95 -12.88
C GLY A 47 -13.20 -17.55 -13.45
N ASP A 48 -13.85 -18.48 -14.15
CA ASP A 48 -15.19 -18.27 -14.71
C ASP A 48 -16.33 -18.67 -13.76
N GLN A 49 -15.99 -19.15 -12.56
CA GLN A 49 -16.99 -19.60 -11.58
C GLN A 49 -17.46 -18.44 -10.69
N PRO A 50 -18.78 -18.26 -10.51
CA PRO A 50 -19.32 -17.27 -9.59
C PRO A 50 -18.92 -17.59 -8.14
N PRO A 51 -18.90 -16.59 -7.24
CA PRO A 51 -18.59 -16.82 -5.84
C PRO A 51 -19.60 -17.80 -5.23
N SER A 52 -19.09 -18.81 -4.52
CA SER A 52 -19.94 -19.77 -3.80
C SER A 52 -20.77 -19.07 -2.72
N ALA A 53 -21.91 -19.65 -2.35
CA ALA A 53 -22.73 -19.13 -1.25
C ALA A 53 -21.93 -19.00 0.06
N TRP A 54 -20.99 -19.91 0.30
CA TRP A 54 -20.06 -19.84 1.42
C TRP A 54 -19.13 -18.62 1.34
N THR A 55 -18.55 -18.35 0.16
CA THR A 55 -17.71 -17.16 -0.06
C THR A 55 -18.49 -15.88 0.21
N LEU A 56 -19.72 -15.78 -0.32
CA LEU A 56 -20.59 -14.63 -0.11
C LEU A 56 -20.97 -14.46 1.37
N LEU A 57 -21.25 -15.55 2.08
CA LEU A 57 -21.56 -15.52 3.50
C LEU A 57 -20.37 -15.04 4.33
N VAL A 58 -19.17 -15.57 4.08
CA VAL A 58 -17.94 -15.16 4.78
C VAL A 58 -17.60 -13.69 4.49
N LEU A 59 -17.69 -13.26 3.23
CA LEU A 59 -17.46 -11.87 2.84
C LEU A 59 -18.49 -10.93 3.46
N SER A 60 -19.76 -11.31 3.45
CA SER A 60 -20.83 -10.52 4.06
C SER A 60 -20.67 -10.43 5.57
N ALA A 61 -20.32 -11.54 6.24
CA ALA A 61 -20.05 -11.55 7.67
C ALA A 61 -18.84 -10.66 8.00
N PHE A 62 -17.75 -10.75 7.23
CA PHE A 62 -16.58 -9.89 7.38
C PHE A 62 -16.99 -8.42 7.25
N LEU A 63 -17.65 -8.05 6.15
CA LEU A 63 -18.09 -6.68 5.89
C LEU A 63 -19.05 -6.13 6.95
N LEU A 64 -20.11 -6.89 7.29
CA LEU A 64 -21.15 -6.43 8.21
C LEU A 64 -20.65 -6.34 9.66
N SER A 65 -19.66 -7.16 10.03
CA SER A 65 -19.10 -7.15 11.38
C SER A 65 -18.59 -5.76 11.77
N GLY A 66 -17.93 -5.05 10.85
CA GLY A 66 -17.39 -3.71 11.11
C GLY A 66 -18.48 -2.69 11.41
N TYR A 67 -19.61 -2.76 10.70
CA TYR A 67 -20.74 -1.87 10.95
C TYR A 67 -21.41 -2.16 12.30
N VAL A 68 -21.71 -3.43 12.57
CA VAL A 68 -22.36 -3.85 13.82
C VAL A 68 -21.52 -3.46 15.03
N VAL A 69 -20.22 -3.74 14.99
CA VAL A 69 -19.31 -3.43 16.09
C VAL A 69 -19.11 -1.92 16.25
N ALA A 70 -19.02 -1.16 15.16
CA ALA A 70 -18.96 0.30 15.24
C ALA A 70 -20.21 0.90 15.89
N VAL A 71 -21.41 0.45 15.50
CA VAL A 71 -22.68 0.91 16.11
C VAL A 71 -22.75 0.55 17.59
N TRP A 72 -22.29 -0.65 17.96
CA TRP A 72 -22.23 -1.08 19.36
C TRP A 72 -21.23 -0.24 20.18
N LEU A 73 -20.00 -0.09 19.71
CA LEU A 73 -18.95 0.68 20.40
C LEU A 73 -19.26 2.17 20.50
N ARG A 74 -20.11 2.72 19.63
CA ARG A 74 -20.63 4.08 19.79
C ARG A 74 -21.54 4.24 21.00
N ARG A 75 -22.31 3.21 21.33
CA ARG A 75 -23.20 3.21 22.50
C ARG A 75 -22.44 2.88 23.78
N VAL A 76 -21.44 2.00 23.67
CA VAL A 76 -20.61 1.56 24.80
C VAL A 76 -19.13 1.65 24.39
N PRO A 77 -18.52 2.85 24.44
CA PRO A 77 -17.10 3.02 24.07
C PRO A 77 -16.20 2.18 24.96
N SER A 78 -15.38 1.32 24.34
CA SER A 78 -14.46 0.44 25.06
C SER A 78 -13.16 0.25 24.29
N ALA A 79 -12.05 0.70 24.87
CA ALA A 79 -10.72 0.48 24.30
C ALA A 79 -10.36 -1.00 24.19
N ILE A 80 -10.77 -1.81 25.17
CA ILE A 80 -10.61 -3.26 25.15
C ILE A 80 -11.47 -3.86 24.04
N GLY A 81 -12.73 -3.41 23.90
CA GLY A 81 -13.63 -3.86 22.83
C GLY A 81 -13.08 -3.57 21.43
N ILE A 82 -12.53 -2.37 21.22
CA ILE A 82 -11.81 -2.01 19.98
C ILE A 82 -10.64 -2.97 19.76
N GLY A 83 -9.78 -3.15 20.77
CA GLY A 83 -8.60 -4.02 20.67
C GLY A 83 -8.94 -5.47 20.33
N LEU A 84 -9.94 -6.04 21.01
CA LEU A 84 -10.42 -7.40 20.76
C LEU A 84 -11.00 -7.55 19.34
N TYR A 85 -11.79 -6.58 18.88
CA TYR A 85 -12.34 -6.63 17.53
C TYR A 85 -11.26 -6.46 16.46
N VAL A 86 -10.32 -5.53 16.63
CA VAL A 86 -9.19 -5.37 15.70
C VAL A 86 -8.33 -6.63 15.65
N ALA A 87 -8.10 -7.29 16.80
CA ALA A 87 -7.40 -8.57 16.86
C ALA A 87 -8.17 -9.68 16.13
N LEU A 88 -9.48 -9.81 16.37
CA LEU A 88 -10.36 -10.75 15.68
C LEU A 88 -10.33 -10.52 14.17
N LEU A 89 -10.53 -9.27 13.73
CA LEU A 89 -10.57 -8.89 12.32
C LEU A 89 -9.24 -9.15 11.62
N THR A 90 -8.12 -8.87 12.30
CA THR A 90 -6.77 -9.17 11.80
C THR A 90 -6.53 -10.67 11.74
N GLY A 91 -6.95 -11.43 12.76
CA GLY A 91 -6.87 -12.89 12.77
C GLY A 91 -7.68 -13.52 11.63
N THR A 92 -8.92 -13.05 11.42
CA THR A 92 -9.75 -13.45 10.28
C THR A 92 -9.07 -13.09 8.96
N PHE A 93 -8.49 -11.89 8.82
CA PHE A 93 -7.74 -11.51 7.62
C PHE A 93 -6.56 -12.47 7.35
N VAL A 94 -5.75 -12.79 8.37
CA VAL A 94 -4.61 -13.71 8.26
C VAL A 94 -5.07 -15.12 7.86
N PHE A 95 -6.18 -15.60 8.45
CA PHE A 95 -6.81 -16.87 8.10
C PHE A 95 -7.29 -16.89 6.64
N LEU A 96 -8.06 -15.87 6.25
CA LEU A 96 -8.62 -15.71 4.91
C LEU A 96 -7.55 -15.57 3.82
N LYS A 97 -6.41 -14.95 4.16
CA LYS A 97 -5.25 -14.84 3.26
C LYS A 97 -4.34 -16.07 3.24
N LYS A 98 -4.63 -17.09 4.06
CA LYS A 98 -3.87 -18.35 4.11
C LYS A 98 -2.37 -18.12 4.31
N TYR A 99 -2.03 -17.32 5.32
CA TYR A 99 -0.62 -17.09 5.67
C TYR A 99 0.05 -18.43 5.98
N THR A 100 1.22 -18.67 5.39
CA THR A 100 1.99 -19.92 5.53
C THR A 100 2.26 -20.33 6.98
N ALA A 101 2.41 -19.35 7.89
CA ALA A 101 2.58 -19.63 9.32
C ALA A 101 1.38 -20.35 9.97
N LEU A 102 0.18 -20.27 9.39
CA LEU A 102 -1.00 -20.97 9.91
C LEU A 102 -0.95 -22.47 9.67
N GLU A 103 -0.23 -22.94 8.65
CA GLU A 103 -0.06 -24.37 8.36
C GLU A 103 0.71 -25.09 9.48
N LEU A 104 1.47 -24.35 10.29
CA LEU A 104 2.19 -24.89 11.46
C LEU A 104 1.28 -25.16 12.66
N VAL A 105 0.08 -24.55 12.70
CA VAL A 105 -0.81 -24.55 13.88
C VAL A 105 -2.17 -25.19 13.56
N LEU A 106 -2.66 -25.04 12.34
CA LEU A 106 -3.95 -25.56 11.92
C LEU A 106 -3.82 -26.97 11.32
N PRO A 107 -4.81 -27.86 11.53
CA PRO A 107 -4.83 -29.17 10.89
C PRO A 107 -4.85 -29.05 9.36
N SER A 108 -4.20 -30.00 8.68
CA SER A 108 -4.18 -30.08 7.22
C SER A 108 -5.60 -30.08 6.64
N GLY A 109 -5.86 -29.20 5.66
CA GLY A 109 -7.16 -29.11 4.99
C GLY A 109 -8.03 -27.92 5.42
N TRP A 110 -7.79 -27.32 6.59
CA TRP A 110 -8.57 -26.16 7.07
C TRP A 110 -8.40 -24.91 6.19
N LEU A 111 -7.28 -24.80 5.48
CA LEU A 111 -6.99 -23.70 4.55
C LEU A 111 -7.41 -24.01 3.11
N ASN A 112 -7.97 -25.19 2.82
CA ASN A 112 -8.23 -25.64 1.45
C ASN A 112 -9.53 -25.09 0.83
N HIS A 113 -10.32 -24.32 1.59
CA HIS A 113 -11.51 -23.68 1.02
C HIS A 113 -11.10 -22.57 0.04
N PRO A 114 -11.49 -22.64 -1.24
CA PRO A 114 -11.19 -21.59 -2.21
C PRO A 114 -12.15 -20.42 -1.94
N ILE A 115 -11.66 -19.41 -1.23
CA ILE A 115 -12.38 -18.15 -1.06
C ILE A 115 -11.67 -17.12 -1.95
N SER A 116 -12.37 -16.55 -2.92
CA SER A 116 -11.89 -15.38 -3.67
C SER A 116 -12.05 -14.17 -2.78
N ILE A 117 -10.95 -13.49 -2.46
CA ILE A 117 -11.01 -12.36 -1.52
C ILE A 117 -10.28 -11.18 -2.09
N VAL A 118 -10.92 -10.61 -3.09
CA VAL A 118 -10.42 -9.46 -3.80
C VAL A 118 -10.72 -8.20 -2.97
N GLY A 119 -9.71 -7.36 -2.78
CA GLY A 119 -9.81 -6.13 -2.00
C GLY A 119 -9.79 -6.29 -0.47
N LEU A 120 -9.66 -7.52 0.06
CA LEU A 120 -9.70 -7.77 1.51
C LEU A 120 -8.72 -6.90 2.31
N SER A 121 -7.51 -6.72 1.79
CA SER A 121 -6.47 -5.93 2.43
C SER A 121 -6.88 -4.47 2.64
N TYR A 122 -7.53 -3.87 1.64
CA TYR A 122 -7.99 -2.47 1.72
C TYR A 122 -9.27 -2.38 2.57
N MET A 123 -10.18 -3.35 2.45
CA MET A 123 -11.36 -3.45 3.31
C MET A 123 -11.02 -3.60 4.79
N LEU A 124 -9.93 -4.30 5.13
CA LEU A 124 -9.42 -4.41 6.49
C LEU A 124 -9.07 -3.04 7.05
N PHE A 125 -8.23 -2.27 6.35
CA PHE A 125 -7.82 -0.94 6.79
C PHE A 125 -9.01 0.01 6.97
N ARG A 126 -9.96 -0.05 6.04
CA ARG A 126 -11.18 0.75 6.10
C ARG A 126 -12.09 0.38 7.26
N GLN A 127 -12.18 -0.90 7.60
CA GLN A 127 -12.96 -1.36 8.75
C GLN A 127 -12.33 -0.96 10.07
N ILE A 128 -11.02 -1.17 10.22
CA ILE A 128 -10.31 -0.72 11.43
C ILE A 128 -10.45 0.80 11.58
N HIS A 129 -10.24 1.55 10.49
CA HIS A 129 -10.51 3.00 10.42
C HIS A 129 -11.92 3.32 10.92
N PHE A 130 -12.92 2.69 10.32
CA PHE A 130 -14.33 2.98 10.59
C PHE A 130 -14.74 2.67 12.03
N VAL A 131 -14.28 1.55 12.58
CA VAL A 131 -14.59 1.14 13.96
C VAL A 131 -13.91 2.05 14.98
N VAL A 132 -12.61 2.31 14.80
CA VAL A 132 -11.84 3.16 15.71
C VAL A 132 -12.41 4.58 15.74
N ASP A 133 -12.64 5.18 14.58
CA ASP A 133 -13.15 6.56 14.48
C ASP A 133 -14.60 6.68 14.98
N SER A 134 -15.43 5.65 14.73
CA SER A 134 -16.79 5.61 15.28
C SER A 134 -16.78 5.55 16.81
N ALA A 135 -15.91 4.72 17.39
CA ALA A 135 -15.79 4.59 18.85
C ALA A 135 -15.21 5.85 19.51
N GLN A 136 -14.41 6.64 18.78
CA GLN A 136 -13.88 7.93 19.22
C GLN A 136 -14.84 9.11 18.96
N GLY A 137 -16.04 8.86 18.41
CA GLY A 137 -17.02 9.91 18.11
C GLY A 137 -16.66 10.80 16.91
N GLN A 138 -15.67 10.42 16.08
CA GLN A 138 -15.27 11.18 14.89
C GLN A 138 -16.18 10.94 13.67
N ILE A 139 -17.08 9.96 13.77
CA ILE A 139 -18.09 9.66 12.76
C ILE A 139 -19.44 9.82 13.47
N GLU A 140 -20.31 10.74 13.01
CA GLU A 140 -21.51 11.13 13.77
C GLU A 140 -22.77 10.32 13.43
N ALA A 141 -23.00 9.92 12.18
CA ALA A 141 -24.24 9.22 11.79
C ALA A 141 -24.03 8.23 10.63
N PRO A 142 -23.27 7.13 10.83
CA PRO A 142 -23.04 6.17 9.77
C PRO A 142 -24.31 5.37 9.50
N THR A 143 -24.69 5.29 8.24
CA THR A 143 -25.74 4.36 7.78
C THR A 143 -25.09 3.11 7.20
N LEU A 144 -25.80 1.98 7.28
CA LEU A 144 -25.35 0.75 6.63
C LEU A 144 -25.16 0.95 5.12
N TRP A 145 -26.03 1.76 4.50
CA TRP A 145 -25.97 2.09 3.08
C TRP A 145 -24.68 2.81 2.68
N THR A 146 -24.32 3.88 3.40
CA THR A 146 -23.07 4.62 3.16
C THR A 146 -21.86 3.75 3.48
N TYR A 147 -21.92 2.95 4.55
CA TYR A 147 -20.84 2.05 4.94
C TYR A 147 -20.56 0.96 3.90
N LEU A 148 -21.59 0.29 3.39
CA LEU A 148 -21.41 -0.74 2.36
C LEU A 148 -20.79 -0.15 1.10
N ASN A 149 -21.26 1.03 0.66
CA ASN A 149 -20.70 1.71 -0.51
C ASN A 149 -19.28 2.23 -0.29
N TYR A 150 -18.91 2.59 0.94
CA TYR A 150 -17.53 2.89 1.29
C TYR A 150 -16.64 1.65 1.19
N GLN A 151 -17.10 0.50 1.69
CA GLN A 151 -16.33 -0.75 1.66
C GLN A 151 -16.18 -1.31 0.25
N THR A 152 -17.23 -1.24 -0.56
CA THR A 152 -17.26 -1.82 -1.91
C THR A 152 -16.97 -0.80 -3.01
N ASN A 153 -16.54 0.42 -2.66
CA ASN A 153 -16.21 1.47 -3.63
C ASN A 153 -15.18 0.95 -4.65
N PHE A 154 -15.64 0.72 -5.89
CA PHE A 154 -14.85 0.05 -6.92
C PHE A 154 -13.59 0.82 -7.32
N THR A 155 -13.59 2.15 -7.17
CA THR A 155 -12.43 3.01 -7.48
C THR A 155 -11.25 2.70 -6.57
N THR A 156 -11.48 2.07 -5.43
CA THR A 156 -10.47 1.86 -4.40
C THR A 156 -10.64 0.51 -3.70
N LEU A 157 -11.31 -0.42 -4.38
CA LEU A 157 -11.62 -1.76 -3.89
C LEU A 157 -10.39 -2.66 -3.89
N LEU A 158 -9.69 -2.74 -5.03
CA LEU A 158 -8.56 -3.65 -5.24
C LEU A 158 -7.28 -3.10 -4.61
N ALA A 159 -7.02 -1.84 -4.95
CA ALA A 159 -5.89 -1.05 -4.53
C ALA A 159 -6.27 0.42 -4.71
N GLY A 160 -5.36 1.33 -4.34
CA GLY A 160 -5.54 2.77 -4.54
C GLY A 160 -5.42 3.53 -3.22
N PRO A 161 -5.80 4.81 -3.21
CA PRO A 161 -5.73 5.60 -1.99
C PRO A 161 -6.68 5.03 -0.91
N ILE A 162 -6.15 4.85 0.31
CA ILE A 162 -6.96 4.50 1.48
C ILE A 162 -7.68 5.78 1.95
N GLN A 163 -8.84 6.04 1.35
CA GLN A 163 -9.71 7.17 1.70
C GLN A 163 -10.31 6.99 3.10
N ARG A 164 -10.47 8.09 3.85
CA ARG A 164 -11.14 8.11 5.15
C ARG A 164 -12.67 8.08 4.97
N TYR A 165 -13.39 7.42 5.88
CA TYR A 165 -14.85 7.31 5.80
C TYR A 165 -15.55 8.67 5.76
N GLN A 166 -15.08 9.63 6.56
CA GLN A 166 -15.67 10.97 6.67
C GLN A 166 -15.61 11.71 5.32
N ASP A 167 -14.49 11.59 4.60
CA ASP A 167 -14.32 12.19 3.28
C ASP A 167 -15.25 11.54 2.26
N PHE A 168 -15.33 10.20 2.28
CA PHE A 168 -16.25 9.45 1.42
C PHE A 168 -17.70 9.82 1.72
N ALA A 169 -18.11 9.84 2.99
CA ALA A 169 -19.48 10.09 3.41
C ALA A 169 -19.96 11.48 2.99
N ARG A 170 -19.10 12.51 3.08
CA ARG A 170 -19.45 13.86 2.60
C ARG A 170 -19.73 13.89 1.10
N GLU A 171 -18.88 13.26 0.28
CA GLU A 171 -19.09 13.21 -1.18
C GLU A 171 -20.27 12.29 -1.54
N TRP A 172 -20.47 11.21 -0.78
CA TRP A 172 -21.62 10.31 -0.92
C TRP A 172 -22.94 11.01 -0.61
N ASP A 173 -22.99 11.82 0.44
CA ASP A 173 -24.19 12.56 0.82
C ASP A 173 -24.49 13.69 -0.15
N ARG A 174 -23.45 14.31 -0.72
CA ARG A 174 -23.61 15.26 -1.81
C ARG A 174 -24.11 14.57 -3.09
N SER A 175 -23.52 13.43 -3.47
CA SER A 175 -23.74 12.69 -4.72
C SER A 175 -24.10 13.59 -5.90
N ALA A 176 -23.21 14.55 -6.15
CA ALA A 176 -23.32 15.49 -7.25
C ALA A 176 -22.02 15.49 -8.06
N PRO A 177 -22.10 15.74 -9.37
CA PRO A 177 -20.91 15.95 -10.18
C PRO A 177 -19.99 17.00 -9.55
N MET A 178 -18.69 16.81 -9.73
CA MET A 178 -17.73 17.84 -9.40
C MET A 178 -17.98 19.04 -10.33
N ASP A 179 -18.00 20.23 -9.74
CA ASP A 179 -17.99 21.47 -10.50
C ASP A 179 -16.56 21.70 -11.00
N LEU A 180 -16.29 21.19 -12.21
CA LEU A 180 -15.00 21.26 -12.87
C LEU A 180 -15.13 22.16 -14.10
N ASP A 181 -14.24 23.14 -14.22
CA ASP A 181 -14.14 23.91 -15.46
C ASP A 181 -13.58 23.05 -16.62
N ALA A 182 -13.53 23.62 -17.84
CA ALA A 182 -13.02 22.89 -19.00
C ALA A 182 -11.55 22.42 -18.84
N ARG A 183 -10.72 23.22 -18.18
CA ARG A 183 -9.31 22.93 -17.93
C ARG A 183 -9.16 21.84 -16.88
N GLU A 184 -9.91 21.90 -15.79
CA GLU A 184 -9.90 20.90 -14.73
C GLU A 184 -10.39 19.54 -15.25
N ARG A 185 -11.44 19.51 -16.08
CA ARG A 185 -11.87 18.28 -16.77
C ARG A 185 -10.77 17.71 -17.66
N LEU A 186 -10.09 18.55 -18.44
CA LEU A 186 -8.95 18.13 -19.25
C LEU A 186 -7.84 17.53 -18.39
N LEU A 187 -7.52 18.13 -17.23
CA LEU A 187 -6.53 17.60 -16.31
C LEU A 187 -6.94 16.23 -15.73
N VAL A 188 -8.23 15.99 -15.47
CA VAL A 188 -8.73 14.68 -15.06
C VAL A 188 -8.52 13.64 -16.17
N TYR A 189 -8.86 13.94 -17.42
CA TYR A 189 -8.63 13.03 -18.54
C TYR A 189 -7.14 12.78 -18.79
N GLN A 190 -6.33 13.84 -18.74
CA GLN A 190 -4.88 13.74 -18.86
C GLN A 190 -4.30 12.85 -17.77
N ARG A 191 -4.79 12.96 -16.53
CA ARG A 191 -4.35 12.11 -15.42
C ARG A 191 -4.63 10.64 -15.68
N ILE A 192 -5.85 10.30 -16.11
CA ILE A 192 -6.22 8.92 -16.47
C ILE A 192 -5.29 8.40 -17.58
N PHE A 193 -5.09 9.20 -18.63
CA PHE A 193 -4.24 8.84 -19.76
C PHE A 193 -2.77 8.61 -19.35
N LEU A 194 -2.19 9.52 -18.56
CA LEU A 194 -0.84 9.36 -18.03
C LEU A 194 -0.74 8.14 -17.10
N GLY A 195 -1.78 7.84 -16.32
CA GLY A 195 -1.85 6.65 -15.50
C GLY A 195 -1.81 5.36 -16.35
N VAL A 196 -2.55 5.33 -17.46
CA VAL A 196 -2.49 4.22 -18.43
C VAL A 196 -1.09 4.08 -19.02
N ILE A 197 -0.45 5.17 -19.44
CA ILE A 197 0.93 5.15 -19.95
C ILE A 197 1.90 4.58 -18.90
N LYS A 198 1.79 5.02 -17.65
CA LYS A 198 2.62 4.51 -16.54
C LYS A 198 2.46 3.00 -16.38
N VAL A 199 1.24 2.48 -16.38
CA VAL A 199 0.97 1.05 -16.17
C VAL A 199 1.35 0.21 -17.40
N VAL A 200 0.92 0.61 -18.60
CA VAL A 200 1.03 -0.22 -19.79
C VAL A 200 2.41 -0.15 -20.44
N ILE A 201 3.07 1.01 -20.37
CA ILE A 201 4.37 1.21 -21.03
C ILE A 201 5.49 1.09 -20.01
N PHE A 202 5.54 1.99 -19.02
CA PHE A 202 6.68 2.08 -18.13
C PHE A 202 6.77 0.90 -17.16
N ALA A 203 5.66 0.51 -16.54
CA ALA A 203 5.66 -0.61 -15.61
C ALA A 203 6.00 -1.91 -16.34
N THR A 204 5.37 -2.21 -17.47
CA THR A 204 5.66 -3.40 -18.28
C THR A 204 7.12 -3.45 -18.74
N ALA A 205 7.71 -2.34 -19.20
CA ALA A 205 9.11 -2.28 -19.56
C ALA A 205 10.03 -2.55 -18.34
N CYS A 206 9.74 -1.96 -17.19
CA CYS A 206 10.50 -2.17 -15.96
C CYS A 206 10.41 -3.62 -15.47
N THR A 207 9.22 -4.24 -15.51
CA THR A 207 9.06 -5.66 -15.14
C THR A 207 9.86 -6.56 -16.07
N ALA A 208 9.79 -6.33 -17.38
CA ALA A 208 10.53 -7.14 -18.36
C ALA A 208 12.05 -7.04 -18.15
N ILE A 209 12.57 -5.83 -17.88
CA ILE A 209 13.99 -5.63 -17.56
C ILE A 209 14.36 -6.35 -16.26
N TYR A 210 13.54 -6.23 -15.22
CA TYR A 210 13.77 -6.89 -13.94
C TYR A 210 13.80 -8.42 -14.09
N GLU A 211 12.80 -9.02 -14.73
CA GLU A 211 12.68 -10.47 -14.89
C GLU A 211 13.85 -11.02 -15.72
N ALA A 212 14.16 -10.40 -16.87
CA ALA A 212 15.27 -10.80 -17.70
C ALA A 212 16.61 -10.75 -16.95
N SER A 213 16.84 -9.68 -16.19
CA SER A 213 18.09 -9.51 -15.42
C SER A 213 18.16 -10.47 -14.23
N TYR A 214 17.04 -10.70 -13.55
CA TYR A 214 16.97 -11.60 -12.40
C TYR A 214 17.21 -13.05 -12.81
N VAL A 215 16.55 -13.52 -13.88
CA VAL A 215 16.76 -14.87 -14.43
C VAL A 215 18.20 -15.04 -14.92
N ALA A 216 18.75 -14.02 -15.60
CA ALA A 216 20.15 -14.05 -16.04
C ALA A 216 21.13 -14.18 -14.86
N LEU A 217 20.89 -13.48 -13.75
CA LEU A 217 21.70 -13.59 -12.53
C LEU A 217 21.57 -14.98 -11.90
N LEU A 218 20.36 -15.50 -11.75
CA LEU A 218 20.15 -16.82 -11.14
C LEU A 218 20.78 -17.94 -11.97
N ARG A 219 20.69 -17.88 -13.30
CA ARG A 219 21.33 -18.88 -14.17
C ARG A 219 22.85 -18.90 -13.99
N VAL A 220 23.48 -17.72 -13.98
CA VAL A 220 24.94 -17.63 -13.82
C VAL A 220 25.40 -18.07 -12.43
N LEU A 221 24.62 -17.76 -11.39
CA LEU A 221 24.99 -18.03 -10.00
C LEU A 221 24.59 -19.43 -9.52
N GLY A 222 23.51 -20.01 -10.06
CA GLY A 222 22.95 -21.30 -9.68
C GLY A 222 23.68 -22.50 -10.31
N ASP A 223 24.13 -22.38 -11.56
CA ASP A 223 24.81 -23.48 -12.28
C ASP A 223 26.30 -23.61 -11.90
N GLY A 224 26.72 -22.99 -10.79
CA GLY A 224 28.12 -22.93 -10.36
C GLY A 224 28.97 -22.14 -11.35
N ALA A 225 28.83 -20.81 -11.35
CA ALA A 225 29.61 -19.81 -12.11
C ALA A 225 30.59 -20.43 -13.11
N GLN A 226 30.09 -20.94 -14.23
CA GLN A 226 30.95 -21.52 -15.25
C GLN A 226 31.95 -20.43 -15.68
N GLY A 227 33.24 -20.75 -15.56
CA GLY A 227 34.33 -19.82 -15.80
C GLY A 227 34.18 -19.14 -17.16
N GLY A 228 33.89 -17.84 -17.16
CA GLY A 228 33.63 -17.07 -18.39
C GLY A 228 32.71 -15.88 -18.24
N THR A 229 31.95 -15.75 -17.14
CA THR A 229 31.10 -14.56 -16.96
C THR A 229 31.91 -13.34 -16.52
N SER A 230 31.93 -12.29 -17.36
CA SER A 230 32.64 -11.06 -17.04
C SER A 230 32.04 -10.31 -15.84
N ARG A 231 32.88 -9.66 -15.02
CA ARG A 231 32.43 -8.81 -13.91
C ARG A 231 31.50 -7.69 -14.38
N LEU A 232 31.77 -7.14 -15.56
CA LEU A 232 30.95 -6.10 -16.17
C LEU A 232 29.53 -6.62 -16.49
N TYR A 233 29.40 -7.86 -16.96
CA TYR A 233 28.10 -8.46 -17.19
C TYR A 233 27.31 -8.60 -15.88
N LEU A 234 27.91 -9.16 -14.83
CA LEU A 234 27.26 -9.29 -13.51
C LEU A 234 26.80 -7.93 -12.96
N ALA A 235 27.67 -6.91 -13.02
CA ALA A 235 27.34 -5.57 -12.58
C ALA A 235 26.18 -4.97 -13.37
N ARG A 236 26.15 -5.14 -14.70
CA ARG A 236 25.07 -4.65 -15.56
C ARG A 236 23.73 -5.31 -15.23
N GLN A 237 23.70 -6.63 -15.08
CA GLN A 237 22.47 -7.35 -14.74
C GLN A 237 21.99 -7.00 -13.32
N PHE A 238 22.91 -6.87 -12.37
CA PHE A 238 22.56 -6.45 -11.02
C PHE A 238 21.99 -5.04 -10.99
N LEU A 239 22.61 -4.06 -11.64
CA LEU A 239 22.11 -2.68 -11.69
C LEU A 239 20.75 -2.60 -12.38
N ALA A 240 20.57 -3.34 -13.48
CA ALA A 240 19.27 -3.42 -14.17
C ALA A 240 18.19 -3.96 -13.23
N MET A 241 18.43 -5.08 -12.56
CA MET A 241 17.50 -5.63 -11.55
C MET A 241 17.24 -4.65 -10.40
N PHE A 242 18.30 -4.04 -9.85
CA PHE A 242 18.29 -3.17 -8.68
C PHE A 242 17.42 -1.92 -8.85
N TYR A 243 17.42 -1.33 -10.05
CA TYR A 243 16.62 -0.15 -10.35
C TYR A 243 15.28 -0.45 -11.01
N ALA A 244 15.19 -1.51 -11.82
CA ALA A 244 13.98 -1.81 -12.57
C ALA A 244 12.83 -2.25 -11.68
N TYR A 245 13.08 -3.02 -10.61
CA TYR A 245 11.99 -3.48 -9.75
C TYR A 245 11.33 -2.35 -8.94
N PRO A 246 12.07 -1.48 -8.22
CA PRO A 246 11.46 -0.31 -7.60
C PRO A 246 10.72 0.58 -8.61
N ALA A 247 11.30 0.81 -9.79
CA ALA A 247 10.67 1.59 -10.85
C ALA A 247 9.35 0.96 -11.33
N PHE A 248 9.32 -0.37 -11.52
CA PHE A 248 8.10 -1.11 -11.80
C PHE A 248 7.04 -0.87 -10.72
N VAL A 249 7.37 -1.07 -9.44
CA VAL A 249 6.43 -0.88 -8.33
C VAL A 249 5.85 0.54 -8.36
N TYR A 250 6.69 1.55 -8.57
CA TYR A 250 6.24 2.93 -8.66
C TYR A 250 5.35 3.21 -9.87
N PHE A 251 5.75 2.84 -11.08
CA PHE A 251 4.95 3.13 -12.28
C PHE A 251 3.64 2.35 -12.29
N ASN A 252 3.67 1.09 -11.88
CA ASN A 252 2.49 0.26 -11.78
C ASN A 252 1.49 0.85 -10.79
N PHE A 253 1.95 1.18 -9.57
CA PHE A 253 1.03 1.57 -8.51
C PHE A 253 0.66 3.06 -8.54
N SER A 254 1.58 3.95 -8.88
CA SER A 254 1.24 5.36 -9.10
C SER A 254 0.37 5.55 -10.32
N GLY A 255 0.60 4.80 -11.41
CA GLY A 255 -0.27 4.81 -12.58
C GLY A 255 -1.67 4.26 -12.29
N TYR A 256 -1.76 3.17 -11.51
CA TYR A 256 -3.04 2.69 -10.96
C TYR A 256 -3.77 3.80 -10.20
N CYS A 257 -3.07 4.47 -9.26
CA CYS A 257 -3.64 5.55 -8.45
C CYS A 257 -4.13 6.71 -9.32
N ASP A 258 -3.37 7.10 -10.35
CA ASP A 258 -3.77 8.18 -11.26
C ASP A 258 -5.06 7.84 -12.03
N ILE A 259 -5.19 6.61 -12.52
CA ILE A 259 -6.41 6.14 -13.19
C ILE A 259 -7.60 6.23 -12.24
N VAL A 260 -7.48 5.69 -11.02
CA VAL A 260 -8.62 5.64 -10.11
C VAL A 260 -8.97 6.98 -9.49
N ILE A 261 -7.99 7.87 -9.25
CA ILE A 261 -8.24 9.23 -8.79
C ILE A 261 -8.98 10.02 -9.88
N GLY A 262 -8.57 9.90 -11.15
CA GLY A 262 -9.29 10.49 -12.25
C GLY A 262 -10.70 9.91 -12.42
N ALA A 263 -10.85 8.58 -12.32
CA ALA A 263 -12.14 7.90 -12.40
C ALA A 263 -13.11 8.36 -11.31
N ALA A 264 -12.63 8.48 -10.06
CA ALA A 264 -13.42 8.98 -8.95
C ALA A 264 -13.87 10.42 -9.17
N ALA A 265 -13.00 11.28 -9.72
CA ALA A 265 -13.34 12.68 -10.00
C ALA A 265 -14.48 12.80 -11.03
N LEU A 266 -14.48 11.95 -12.08
CA LEU A 266 -15.59 11.89 -13.04
C LEU A 266 -16.92 11.45 -12.41
N LEU A 267 -16.87 10.78 -11.26
CA LEU A 267 -18.04 10.27 -10.52
C LEU A 267 -18.39 11.12 -9.29
N GLY A 268 -17.89 12.36 -9.24
CA GLY A 268 -18.21 13.28 -8.14
C GLY A 268 -17.37 13.08 -6.87
N MET A 269 -16.36 12.20 -6.87
CA MET A 269 -15.59 11.85 -5.67
C MET A 269 -14.15 12.36 -5.70
N ARG A 270 -13.70 12.91 -4.57
CA ARG A 270 -12.31 13.34 -4.37
C ARG A 270 -11.53 12.27 -3.60
N LEU A 271 -10.62 11.58 -4.28
CA LEU A 271 -9.67 10.66 -3.66
C LEU A 271 -8.37 11.39 -3.27
N PRO A 272 -7.74 11.02 -2.14
CA PRO A 272 -6.46 11.60 -1.74
C PRO A 272 -5.31 11.12 -2.63
N GLU A 273 -4.25 11.93 -2.71
CA GLU A 273 -3.01 11.54 -3.37
C GLU A 273 -2.30 10.40 -2.63
N ASN A 274 -1.65 9.52 -3.38
CA ASN A 274 -0.90 8.40 -2.83
C ASN A 274 0.61 8.48 -3.11
N PHE A 275 1.04 9.31 -4.07
CA PHE A 275 2.45 9.50 -4.41
C PHE A 275 2.81 10.99 -4.63
N ASP A 276 3.96 11.44 -4.13
CA ASP A 276 4.57 12.74 -4.45
C ASP A 276 6.09 12.63 -4.64
N ARG A 277 6.50 12.22 -5.85
CA ARG A 277 7.92 12.15 -6.27
C ARG A 277 8.83 11.47 -5.21
N PRO A 278 8.55 10.21 -4.82
CA PRO A 278 9.21 9.53 -3.71
C PRO A 278 10.72 9.32 -3.90
N TYR A 279 11.20 9.21 -5.14
CA TYR A 279 12.63 8.96 -5.40
C TYR A 279 13.52 10.21 -5.34
N VAL A 280 12.96 11.39 -5.08
CA VAL A 280 13.73 12.61 -4.76
C VAL A 280 13.72 12.92 -3.25
N SER A 281 13.32 11.96 -2.43
CA SER A 281 13.32 12.09 -0.98
C SER A 281 14.73 12.18 -0.41
N ARG A 282 14.91 13.04 0.59
CA ARG A 282 16.22 13.28 1.22
C ARG A 282 16.55 12.31 2.34
N ASN A 283 15.58 11.55 2.83
CA ASN A 283 15.76 10.52 3.85
C ASN A 283 14.55 9.59 3.88
N MET A 284 14.61 8.57 4.75
CA MET A 284 13.55 7.55 4.83
C MET A 284 12.24 8.06 5.41
N ILE A 285 12.25 9.11 6.22
CA ILE A 285 11.01 9.73 6.72
C ILE A 285 10.33 10.47 5.57
N ASP A 286 11.07 11.31 4.85
CA ASP A 286 10.60 12.04 3.67
C ASP A 286 10.08 11.08 2.59
N PHE A 287 10.76 9.95 2.36
CA PHE A 287 10.30 8.88 1.48
C PHE A 287 8.90 8.37 1.84
N TRP A 288 8.66 8.02 3.11
CA TRP A 288 7.35 7.53 3.54
C TRP A 288 6.29 8.62 3.67
N THR A 289 6.64 9.90 3.55
CA THR A 289 5.65 10.98 3.34
C THR A 289 5.29 11.20 1.88
N ARG A 290 5.90 10.46 0.95
CA ARG A 290 5.76 10.63 -0.51
C ARG A 290 5.44 9.34 -1.25
N GLN A 291 5.74 8.18 -0.67
CA GLN A 291 5.45 6.85 -1.20
C GLN A 291 4.25 6.26 -0.46
N HIS A 292 3.26 5.77 -1.19
CA HIS A 292 2.06 5.14 -0.63
C HIS A 292 1.47 5.91 0.58
N MET A 293 1.32 7.22 0.39
CA MET A 293 1.06 8.19 1.47
C MET A 293 -0.15 7.82 2.31
N THR A 294 -1.24 7.34 1.69
CA THR A 294 -2.45 7.00 2.44
C THR A 294 -2.24 5.82 3.38
N LEU A 295 -1.42 4.82 3.00
CA LEU A 295 -1.07 3.71 3.87
C LEU A 295 -0.12 4.16 4.97
N SER A 296 0.89 4.95 4.62
CA SER A 296 1.85 5.51 5.58
C SER A 296 1.14 6.31 6.68
N PHE A 297 0.20 7.18 6.30
CA PHE A 297 -0.61 7.95 7.25
C PHE A 297 -1.59 7.08 8.00
N TRP A 298 -2.18 6.06 7.38
CA TRP A 298 -3.00 5.08 8.07
C TRP A 298 -2.22 4.35 9.17
N ILE A 299 -1.04 3.81 8.85
CA ILE A 299 -0.16 3.15 9.82
C ILE A 299 0.25 4.13 10.94
N ARG A 300 0.57 5.38 10.57
CA ARG A 300 0.90 6.42 11.55
C ARG A 300 -0.26 6.64 12.54
N ASP A 301 -1.48 6.80 12.03
CA ASP A 301 -2.63 7.24 12.81
C ASP A 301 -3.23 6.10 13.65
N TYR A 302 -3.24 4.86 13.14
CA TYR A 302 -3.93 3.71 13.77
C TYR A 302 -3.00 2.71 14.44
N LEU A 303 -1.69 2.76 14.18
CA LEU A 303 -0.72 1.83 14.77
C LEU A 303 0.40 2.56 15.53
N PHE A 304 1.19 3.39 14.84
CA PHE A 304 2.36 4.02 15.45
C PHE A 304 1.96 4.99 16.57
N THR A 305 1.06 5.94 16.29
CA THR A 305 0.71 7.01 17.25
C THR A 305 0.03 6.47 18.51
N PRO A 306 -0.97 5.57 18.43
CA PRO A 306 -1.58 4.99 19.63
C PRO A 306 -0.58 4.20 20.47
N MET A 307 0.26 3.36 19.84
CA MET A 307 1.29 2.58 20.54
C MET A 307 2.33 3.48 21.21
N TYR A 308 2.81 4.49 20.50
CA TYR A 308 3.79 5.44 21.02
C TYR A 308 3.24 6.21 22.23
N LYS A 309 2.03 6.76 22.11
CA LYS A 309 1.36 7.50 23.20
C LYS A 309 1.19 6.61 24.44
N PHE A 310 0.70 5.39 24.28
CA PHE A 310 0.51 4.44 25.37
C PHE A 310 1.79 4.18 26.19
N ILE A 311 2.94 4.11 25.53
CA ILE A 311 4.23 3.90 26.21
C ILE A 311 4.69 5.18 26.91
N VAL A 312 4.67 6.31 26.20
CA VAL A 312 5.26 7.58 26.67
C VAL A 312 4.44 8.23 27.78
N GLU A 313 3.12 8.11 27.74
CA GLU A 313 2.23 8.60 28.81
C GLU A 313 2.51 7.91 30.16
N ARG A 314 3.03 6.67 30.14
CA ARG A 314 3.40 5.92 31.35
C ARG A 314 4.88 6.03 31.70
N ARG A 315 5.74 6.20 30.70
CA ARG A 315 7.20 6.22 30.86
C ARG A 315 7.83 7.24 29.93
N ALA A 316 7.68 8.52 30.29
CA ALA A 316 8.20 9.63 29.48
C ALA A 316 9.71 9.56 29.22
N THR A 317 10.49 9.00 30.16
CA THR A 317 11.94 8.78 30.00
C THR A 317 12.29 7.83 28.85
N LEU A 318 11.35 6.98 28.42
CA LEU A 318 11.52 6.04 27.31
C LEU A 318 11.08 6.62 25.96
N ALA A 319 10.75 7.91 25.85
CA ALA A 319 10.22 8.48 24.61
C ALA A 319 11.07 8.21 23.37
N GLN A 320 12.39 8.34 23.46
CA GLN A 320 13.28 8.09 22.32
C GLN A 320 13.38 6.60 21.95
N PRO A 321 13.72 5.66 22.87
CA PRO A 321 13.76 4.24 22.53
C PRO A 321 12.38 3.68 22.15
N ALA A 322 11.29 4.19 22.74
CA ALA A 322 9.93 3.81 22.38
C ALA A 322 9.62 4.16 20.92
N ALA A 323 10.04 5.35 20.43
CA ALA A 323 9.84 5.72 19.03
C ALA A 323 10.50 4.72 18.07
N TYR A 324 11.74 4.28 18.36
CA TYR A 324 12.44 3.30 17.53
C TYR A 324 11.76 1.94 17.54
N GLY A 325 11.39 1.43 18.72
CA GLY A 325 10.60 0.21 18.83
C GLY A 325 9.30 0.30 18.04
N CYS A 326 8.59 1.42 18.13
CA CYS A 326 7.36 1.68 17.40
C CYS A 326 7.58 1.71 15.87
N TYR A 327 8.69 2.28 15.38
CA TYR A 327 9.02 2.24 13.94
C TYR A 327 9.24 0.81 13.46
N PHE A 328 10.03 0.01 14.19
CA PHE A 328 10.26 -1.39 13.82
C PHE A 328 8.97 -2.19 13.83
N VAL A 329 8.12 -2.06 14.84
CA VAL A 329 6.82 -2.74 14.89
C VAL A 329 5.93 -2.30 13.73
N ALA A 330 5.84 -0.99 13.46
CA ALA A 330 5.02 -0.47 12.37
C ALA A 330 5.45 -1.00 10.99
N PHE A 331 6.75 -0.98 10.69
CA PHE A 331 7.24 -1.48 9.40
C PHE A 331 7.28 -3.00 9.32
N LEU A 332 7.50 -3.70 10.43
CA LEU A 332 7.40 -5.16 10.47
C LEU A 332 5.98 -5.61 10.14
N LEU A 333 4.97 -4.99 10.76
CA LEU A 333 3.56 -5.29 10.47
C LEU A 333 3.19 -4.88 9.04
N ALA A 334 3.73 -3.77 8.53
CA ALA A 334 3.56 -3.39 7.12
C ALA A 334 4.18 -4.43 6.17
N GLY A 335 5.37 -4.94 6.50
CA GLY A 335 6.04 -6.02 5.76
C GLY A 335 5.19 -7.29 5.74
N ILE A 336 4.80 -7.78 6.92
CA ILE A 336 3.94 -8.98 7.05
C ILE A 336 2.63 -8.79 6.28
N TRP A 337 2.02 -7.61 6.32
CA TRP A 337 0.81 -7.32 5.54
C TRP A 337 1.00 -7.48 4.02
N HIS A 338 2.20 -7.16 3.50
CA HIS A 338 2.50 -7.32 2.07
C HIS A 338 2.63 -8.78 1.65
N GLY A 339 3.08 -9.69 2.53
CA GLY A 339 3.11 -11.11 2.24
C GLY A 339 3.65 -11.98 3.37
N SER A 340 3.39 -13.28 3.28
CA SER A 340 3.64 -14.24 4.36
C SER A 340 5.06 -14.82 4.40
N THR A 341 5.91 -14.51 3.43
CA THR A 341 7.26 -15.05 3.31
C THR A 341 8.31 -14.17 4.01
N MET A 342 9.46 -14.77 4.37
CA MET A 342 10.45 -14.11 5.21
C MET A 342 11.13 -12.87 4.58
N ASN A 343 11.18 -12.79 3.26
CA ASN A 343 11.66 -11.60 2.55
C ASN A 343 10.86 -10.34 2.92
N PHE A 344 9.55 -10.44 3.15
CA PHE A 344 8.73 -9.29 3.53
C PHE A 344 9.01 -8.82 4.97
N VAL A 345 9.38 -9.73 5.85
CA VAL A 345 9.86 -9.37 7.20
C VAL A 345 11.20 -8.62 7.09
N VAL A 346 12.14 -9.11 6.29
CA VAL A 346 13.40 -8.40 6.03
C VAL A 346 13.14 -7.01 5.44
N PHE A 347 12.24 -6.90 4.45
CA PHE A 347 11.81 -5.64 3.87
C PHE A 347 11.29 -4.66 4.94
N GLY A 348 10.42 -5.13 5.84
CA GLY A 348 9.89 -4.32 6.95
C GLY A 348 10.98 -3.86 7.91
N LEU A 349 11.87 -4.78 8.33
CA LEU A 349 12.97 -4.47 9.23
C LEU A 349 13.94 -3.44 8.63
N LEU A 350 14.25 -3.54 7.33
CA LEU A 350 15.09 -2.55 6.64
C LEU A 350 14.47 -1.16 6.67
N HIS A 351 13.16 -1.02 6.45
CA HIS A 351 12.51 0.30 6.51
C HIS A 351 12.43 0.86 7.93
N GLY A 352 12.17 0.00 8.93
CA GLY A 352 12.26 0.37 10.35
C GLY A 352 13.66 0.86 10.75
N PHE A 353 14.70 0.18 10.25
CA PHE A 353 16.09 0.58 10.42
C PHE A 353 16.37 1.93 9.76
N GLY A 354 15.97 2.13 8.51
CA GLY A 354 16.21 3.35 7.76
C GLY A 354 15.56 4.60 8.40
N VAL A 355 14.34 4.48 8.90
CA VAL A 355 13.67 5.56 9.65
C VAL A 355 14.36 5.82 10.99
N SER A 356 14.76 4.77 11.71
CA SER A 356 15.46 4.89 12.99
C SER A 356 16.82 5.59 12.82
N VAL A 357 17.61 5.19 11.81
CA VAL A 357 18.89 5.83 11.47
C VAL A 357 18.69 7.30 11.11
N THR A 358 17.65 7.62 10.34
CA THR A 358 17.30 9.03 10.02
C THR A 358 17.06 9.83 11.30
N LYS A 359 16.29 9.30 12.26
CA LYS A 359 16.05 9.97 13.55
C LYS A 359 17.28 10.08 14.42
N ILE A 360 18.14 9.07 14.45
CA ILE A 360 19.41 9.11 15.18
C ILE A 360 20.32 10.20 14.59
N TRP A 361 20.37 10.30 13.27
CA TRP A 361 21.14 11.32 12.56
C TRP A 361 20.63 12.74 12.85
N GLU A 362 19.32 12.98 12.72
CA GLU A 362 18.67 14.24 13.08
C GLU A 362 18.98 14.64 14.54
N ALA A 363 18.83 13.70 15.48
CA ALA A 363 19.10 13.93 16.89
C ALA A 363 20.59 14.26 17.15
N SER A 364 21.51 13.62 16.42
CA SER A 364 22.95 13.85 16.54
C SER A 364 23.34 15.26 16.08
N ILE A 365 22.77 15.73 14.97
CA ILE A 365 22.99 17.11 14.49
C ILE A 365 22.36 18.12 15.46
N ILE A 366 21.15 17.86 15.96
CA ILE A 366 20.51 18.75 16.95
C ILE A 366 21.35 18.85 18.22
N ARG A 367 21.92 17.74 18.71
CA ARG A 367 22.80 17.74 19.89
C ARG A 367 24.08 18.55 19.66
N ARG A 368 24.67 18.48 18.46
CA ARG A 368 25.92 19.18 18.12
C ARG A 368 25.73 20.66 17.78
N SER A 369 24.63 21.03 17.12
CA SER A 369 24.48 22.35 16.49
C SER A 369 23.10 22.99 16.70
N GLY A 370 22.25 22.39 17.55
CA GLY A 370 20.89 22.84 17.79
C GLY A 370 19.96 22.66 16.58
N ARG A 371 18.67 23.00 16.77
CA ARG A 371 17.66 22.95 15.69
C ARG A 371 17.98 23.90 14.53
N LYS A 372 18.61 25.05 14.83
CA LYS A 372 19.08 26.00 13.82
C LYS A 372 20.19 25.39 12.95
N GLY A 373 21.11 24.62 13.55
CA GLY A 373 22.15 23.89 12.84
C GLY A 373 21.58 22.83 11.89
N LEU A 374 20.60 22.03 12.36
CA LEU A 374 19.89 21.07 11.49
C LEU A 374 19.24 21.76 10.29
N LYS A 375 18.55 22.90 10.50
CA LYS A 375 17.95 23.67 9.41
C LYS A 375 18.99 24.12 8.39
N LYS A 376 20.14 24.63 8.85
CA LYS A 376 21.24 25.07 7.99
C LYS A 376 21.84 23.90 7.20
N TYR A 377 22.06 22.75 7.86
CA TYR A 377 22.53 21.51 7.23
C TYR A 377 21.60 21.05 6.10
N LEU A 378 20.28 21.04 6.34
CA LEU A 378 19.28 20.63 5.35
C LEU A 378 19.12 21.61 4.17
N GLN A 379 19.64 22.83 4.29
CA GLN A 379 19.62 23.85 3.23
C GLN A 379 20.83 23.75 2.29
N VAL A 380 21.90 23.04 2.67
CA VAL A 380 23.09 22.90 1.82
C VAL A 380 22.77 22.02 0.60
N GLU A 381 23.05 22.53 -0.60
CA GLU A 381 22.61 21.90 -1.84
C GLU A 381 23.32 20.57 -2.15
N TRP A 382 24.64 20.49 -1.98
CA TRP A 382 25.34 19.23 -2.20
C TRP A 382 24.90 18.14 -1.21
N ILE A 383 24.57 18.53 0.04
CA ILE A 383 24.03 17.61 1.06
C ILE A 383 22.66 17.11 0.62
N ARG A 384 21.81 17.98 0.06
CA ARG A 384 20.52 17.57 -0.50
C ARG A 384 20.70 16.48 -1.56
N TRP A 385 21.56 16.71 -2.55
CA TRP A 385 21.77 15.73 -3.63
C TRP A 385 22.39 14.43 -3.13
N ALA A 386 23.40 14.50 -2.26
CA ALA A 386 23.99 13.33 -1.63
C ALA A 386 22.94 12.52 -0.84
N ALA A 387 22.08 13.20 -0.07
CA ALA A 387 21.03 12.57 0.71
C ALA A 387 19.96 11.91 -0.18
N ILE A 388 19.61 12.53 -1.31
CA ILE A 388 18.72 11.92 -2.33
C ILE A 388 19.34 10.64 -2.89
N VAL A 389 20.60 10.68 -3.30
CA VAL A 389 21.30 9.52 -3.85
C VAL A 389 21.36 8.39 -2.82
N VAL A 390 21.76 8.67 -1.58
CA VAL A 390 21.82 7.67 -0.50
C VAL A 390 20.45 7.08 -0.22
N THR A 391 19.41 7.92 -0.14
CA THR A 391 18.03 7.46 0.11
C THR A 391 17.54 6.58 -1.02
N LEU A 392 17.76 6.98 -2.27
CA LEU A 392 17.39 6.20 -3.45
C LEU A 392 18.04 4.81 -3.42
N HIS A 393 19.35 4.73 -3.19
CA HIS A 393 20.05 3.44 -3.16
C HIS A 393 19.59 2.57 -1.99
N PHE A 394 19.34 3.15 -0.81
CA PHE A 394 18.80 2.42 0.33
C PHE A 394 17.41 1.86 0.03
N VAL A 395 16.54 2.67 -0.57
CA VAL A 395 15.19 2.24 -0.99
C VAL A 395 15.31 1.11 -2.00
N CYS A 396 16.08 1.27 -3.07
CA CYS A 396 16.30 0.23 -4.08
C CYS A 396 16.84 -1.07 -3.45
N PHE A 397 17.78 -0.98 -2.51
CA PHE A 397 18.28 -2.12 -1.77
C PHE A 397 17.20 -2.82 -0.95
N ALA A 398 16.37 -2.07 -0.22
CA ALA A 398 15.29 -2.65 0.55
C ALA A 398 14.26 -3.36 -0.36
N PHE A 399 13.97 -2.81 -1.54
CA PHE A 399 13.07 -3.40 -2.52
C PHE A 399 13.55 -4.70 -3.15
N ILE A 400 14.83 -5.09 -3.03
CA ILE A 400 15.30 -6.43 -3.41
C ILE A 400 14.49 -7.53 -2.69
N PHE A 401 14.11 -7.27 -1.44
CA PHE A 401 13.38 -8.22 -0.59
C PHE A 401 11.85 -8.13 -0.75
N PHE A 402 11.36 -7.28 -1.66
CA PHE A 402 9.92 -7.07 -1.87
C PHE A 402 9.32 -8.04 -2.91
N THR A 403 10.10 -9.00 -3.39
CA THR A 403 9.60 -10.19 -4.10
C THR A 403 9.88 -11.46 -3.30
N PRO A 404 9.06 -12.51 -3.45
CA PRO A 404 9.30 -13.82 -2.84
C PRO A 404 10.68 -14.41 -3.18
N ASP A 405 11.03 -15.44 -2.41
CA ASP A 405 12.29 -16.18 -2.46
C ASP A 405 13.50 -15.47 -1.82
N LEU A 406 13.60 -15.59 -0.49
CA LEU A 406 14.72 -15.05 0.27
C LEU A 406 16.05 -15.74 -0.09
N HIS A 407 16.02 -17.04 -0.41
CA HIS A 407 17.22 -17.81 -0.72
C HIS A 407 17.88 -17.25 -1.98
N ASP A 408 17.10 -17.04 -3.03
CA ASP A 408 17.58 -16.48 -4.29
C ASP A 408 18.11 -15.06 -4.12
N LYS A 409 17.48 -14.21 -3.29
CA LYS A 409 18.00 -12.86 -3.03
C LYS A 409 19.36 -12.91 -2.35
N VAL A 410 19.53 -13.80 -1.38
CA VAL A 410 20.80 -14.00 -0.70
C VAL A 410 21.85 -14.54 -1.68
N LEU A 411 21.49 -15.47 -2.56
CA LEU A 411 22.37 -15.99 -3.61
C LEU A 411 22.85 -14.88 -4.54
N VAL A 412 21.93 -14.06 -5.05
CA VAL A 412 22.27 -12.92 -5.93
C VAL A 412 23.21 -11.94 -5.22
N LEU A 413 22.90 -11.54 -3.99
CA LEU A 413 23.73 -10.60 -3.23
C LEU A 413 25.14 -11.15 -2.96
N LYS A 414 25.25 -12.42 -2.54
CA LYS A 414 26.55 -13.08 -2.31
C LYS A 414 27.34 -13.22 -3.61
N GLY A 415 26.69 -13.70 -4.67
CA GLY A 415 27.32 -13.94 -5.97
C GLY A 415 27.84 -12.65 -6.62
N VAL A 416 27.06 -11.57 -6.57
CA VAL A 416 27.48 -10.26 -7.06
C VAL A 416 28.60 -9.68 -6.20
N ALA A 417 28.53 -9.81 -4.88
CA ALA A 417 29.60 -9.34 -3.99
C ALA A 417 30.93 -10.07 -4.26
N GLN A 418 30.89 -11.39 -4.42
CA GLN A 418 32.06 -12.21 -4.75
C GLN A 418 32.60 -11.90 -6.16
N GLY A 419 31.72 -11.86 -7.16
CA GLY A 419 32.10 -11.63 -8.56
C GLY A 419 32.65 -10.23 -8.84
N ILE A 420 32.14 -9.20 -8.15
CA ILE A 420 32.58 -7.81 -8.35
C ILE A 420 33.78 -7.47 -7.46
N PHE A 421 33.73 -7.76 -6.16
CA PHE A 421 34.71 -7.24 -5.19
C PHE A 421 35.83 -8.21 -4.83
N LEU A 422 35.55 -9.52 -4.79
CA LEU A 422 36.55 -10.49 -4.32
C LEU A 422 37.39 -11.10 -5.45
N GLY A 423 37.00 -10.85 -6.70
CA GLY A 423 37.67 -11.37 -7.88
C GLY A 423 37.49 -12.88 -7.99
N GLY A 424 36.93 -13.33 -9.11
CA GLY A 424 37.06 -14.73 -9.52
C GLY A 424 38.53 -15.03 -9.79
N GLY A 425 39.28 -15.37 -8.74
CA GLY A 425 40.58 -16.00 -8.86
C GLY A 425 40.35 -17.49 -9.07
N ARG A 426 40.26 -17.90 -10.32
CA ARG A 426 40.82 -19.16 -10.83
C ARG A 426 41.22 -18.96 -12.29
#